data_AF-L7QVI9-F1
#
_entry.id   AF-L7QVI9-F1
#
_cell.length_a   1.000
_cell.length_b   1.000
_cell.length_c   1.000
_cell.angle_alpha   90.00
_cell.angle_beta   90.00
_cell.angle_gamma   90.00
#
_symmetry.space_group_name_H-M   'P 1'
#
loop_
_entity.id
_entity.type
_entity.pdbx_description
1 polymer ?
#
loop_
_entity_poly.entity_id
_entity_poly.type
_entity_poly.pdbx_seq_one_letter_code
_entity_poly.pdbx_strand_id
1 'polypeptide(L)'
;IVDKDVMQLYYPSDLMYLRQVYDNILKDGGVQRSKPYRMITHNGDFVKLETEWTSFVNPWSRKLEFVIGKHFIIEGPRNPDVFQSPEADKRNKICKEETAKNQALRDTIIRIMNEEMTKPAEAQKQAMNKRCQDLAFFMESILDETPKPDEELRIEIQDRDHSFYERDSVMLGGISPHHEYDDSNTSTEAPLT
;
A
#
# COMPACT_ATOMS: atom_id res chain seq x y z
N ILE A 1 -1.98 -15.25 15.67
CA ILE A 1 -1.79 -16.34 14.69
C ILE A 1 -0.99 -15.73 13.55
N VAL A 2 0.18 -16.28 13.24
CA VAL A 2 1.07 -15.79 12.16
C VAL A 2 1.30 -16.95 11.21
N ASP A 3 1.43 -16.67 9.92
CA ASP A 3 1.71 -17.66 8.84
C ASP A 3 0.71 -18.82 8.74
N LYS A 4 -0.55 -18.58 9.07
CA LYS A 4 -1.64 -19.54 8.82
C LYS A 4 -2.66 -18.98 7.84
N ASP A 5 -3.17 -19.87 7.00
CA ASP A 5 -4.25 -19.57 6.09
C ASP A 5 -5.56 -19.29 6.84
N VAL A 6 -6.03 -18.05 6.75
CA VAL A 6 -7.30 -17.61 7.35
C VAL A 6 -8.50 -18.35 6.76
N MET A 7 -8.42 -18.84 5.52
CA MET A 7 -9.51 -19.55 4.84
C MET A 7 -9.87 -20.87 5.52
N GLN A 8 -8.94 -21.44 6.29
CA GLN A 8 -9.16 -22.64 7.09
C GLN A 8 -9.89 -22.35 8.40
N LEU A 9 -9.91 -21.09 8.83
CA LEU A 9 -10.57 -20.69 10.07
C LEU A 9 -12.07 -20.44 9.87
N TYR A 10 -12.51 -20.21 8.64
CA TYR A 10 -13.92 -19.97 8.35
C TYR A 10 -14.75 -21.24 8.35
N TYR A 11 -15.99 -21.12 8.85
CA TYR A 11 -16.94 -22.21 8.79
C TYR A 11 -17.31 -22.52 7.33
N PRO A 12 -17.35 -23.80 6.92
CA PRO A 12 -17.52 -24.16 5.51
C PRO A 12 -18.78 -23.59 4.85
N SER A 13 -19.93 -23.62 5.53
CA SER A 13 -21.18 -23.07 4.98
C SER A 13 -21.18 -21.56 4.82
N ASP A 14 -20.25 -20.85 5.48
CA ASP A 14 -20.17 -19.39 5.43
C ASP A 14 -19.19 -18.93 4.31
N LEU A 15 -18.44 -19.84 3.69
CA LEU A 15 -17.46 -19.53 2.62
C LEU A 15 -18.10 -18.85 1.41
N MET A 16 -19.34 -19.22 1.06
CA MET A 16 -20.05 -18.58 -0.07
C MET A 16 -20.32 -17.09 0.20
N TYR A 17 -20.69 -16.76 1.44
CA TYR A 17 -20.90 -15.37 1.85
C TYR A 17 -19.57 -14.62 1.92
N LEU A 18 -18.55 -15.23 2.51
CA LEU A 18 -17.21 -14.63 2.60
C LEU A 18 -16.62 -14.33 1.24
N ARG A 19 -16.85 -15.16 0.22
CA ARG A 19 -16.49 -14.85 -1.16
C ARG A 19 -17.07 -13.52 -1.63
N GLN A 20 -18.34 -13.24 -1.34
CA GLN A 20 -18.97 -11.96 -1.68
C GLN A 20 -18.35 -10.80 -0.90
N VAL A 21 -17.99 -11.02 0.36
CA VAL A 21 -17.28 -10.03 1.17
C VAL A 21 -15.93 -9.69 0.55
N TYR A 22 -15.12 -10.68 0.18
CA TYR A 22 -13.84 -10.45 -0.49
C TYR A 22 -13.99 -9.77 -1.85
N ASP A 23 -15.03 -10.08 -2.62
CA ASP A 23 -15.34 -9.38 -3.86
C ASP A 23 -15.68 -7.89 -3.62
N ASN A 24 -16.42 -7.58 -2.56
CA ASN A 24 -16.70 -6.19 -2.17
C ASN A 24 -15.44 -5.47 -1.67
N ILE A 25 -14.56 -6.16 -0.93
CA ILE A 25 -13.28 -5.58 -0.49
C ILE A 25 -12.45 -5.14 -1.69
N LEU A 26 -12.41 -5.94 -2.76
CA LEU A 26 -11.67 -5.61 -3.98
C LEU A 26 -12.29 -4.43 -4.75
N LYS A 27 -13.62 -4.32 -4.76
CA LYS A 27 -14.34 -3.24 -5.45
C LYS A 27 -14.28 -1.91 -4.71
N ASP A 28 -14.59 -1.93 -3.43
CA ASP A 28 -14.83 -0.73 -2.61
C ASP A 28 -13.65 -0.39 -1.68
N GLY A 29 -12.63 -1.25 -1.60
CA GLY A 29 -11.48 -1.09 -0.71
C GLY A 29 -11.74 -1.50 0.74
N GLY A 30 -12.96 -1.92 1.07
CA GLY A 30 -13.34 -2.35 2.41
C GLY A 30 -14.84 -2.60 2.54
N VAL A 31 -15.24 -3.09 3.72
CA VAL A 31 -16.64 -3.32 4.09
C VAL A 31 -16.82 -2.82 5.51
N GLN A 32 -17.67 -1.79 5.68
CA GLN A 32 -17.84 -1.12 6.98
C GLN A 32 -18.30 -2.06 8.07
N ARG A 33 -19.23 -2.99 7.79
CA ARG A 33 -19.62 -4.05 8.74
C ARG A 33 -20.19 -5.25 8.01
N SER A 34 -19.56 -6.41 8.15
CA SER A 34 -20.07 -7.65 7.56
C SER A 34 -21.27 -8.18 8.33
N LYS A 35 -22.06 -9.05 7.70
CA LYS A 35 -23.00 -9.91 8.41
C LYS A 35 -22.23 -10.84 9.35
N PRO A 36 -22.86 -11.31 10.45
CA PRO A 36 -22.25 -12.28 11.34
C PRO A 36 -21.87 -13.57 10.61
N TYR A 37 -20.64 -14.04 10.80
CA TYR A 37 -20.15 -15.32 10.27
C TYR A 37 -19.37 -16.08 11.34
N ARG A 38 -19.13 -17.37 11.12
CA ARG A 38 -18.44 -18.23 12.10
C ARG A 38 -16.97 -18.41 11.78
N MET A 39 -16.15 -18.33 12.83
CA MET A 39 -14.72 -18.61 12.80
C MET A 39 -14.37 -19.65 13.87
N ILE A 40 -13.45 -20.55 13.57
CA ILE A 40 -13.01 -21.60 14.49
C ILE A 40 -12.10 -21.04 15.59
N THR A 41 -12.29 -21.50 16.82
CA THR A 41 -11.43 -21.22 17.98
C THR A 41 -10.40 -22.32 18.18
N HIS A 42 -9.42 -22.09 19.07
CA HIS A 42 -8.34 -23.05 19.32
C HIS A 42 -8.85 -24.42 19.80
N ASN A 43 -9.85 -24.44 20.67
CA ASN A 43 -10.52 -25.66 21.16
C ASN A 43 -11.37 -26.39 20.09
N GLY A 44 -11.42 -25.89 18.85
CA GLY A 44 -12.13 -26.49 17.73
C GLY A 44 -13.62 -26.14 17.65
N ASP A 45 -14.09 -25.28 18.54
CA ASP A 45 -15.45 -24.75 18.53
C ASP A 45 -15.57 -23.52 17.62
N PHE A 46 -16.75 -22.89 17.55
CA PHE A 46 -16.96 -21.73 16.68
C PHE A 46 -17.42 -20.50 17.45
N VAL A 47 -16.88 -19.35 17.08
CA VAL A 47 -17.38 -18.03 17.49
C VAL A 47 -18.10 -17.37 16.35
N LYS A 48 -19.17 -16.62 16.65
CA LYS A 48 -19.85 -15.77 15.67
C LYS A 48 -19.32 -14.36 15.80
N LEU A 49 -18.88 -13.78 14.70
CA LEU A 49 -18.28 -12.46 14.69
C LEU A 49 -18.73 -11.63 13.49
N GLU A 50 -18.79 -10.32 13.69
CA GLU A 50 -18.91 -9.30 12.66
C GLU A 50 -17.54 -8.68 12.42
N THR A 51 -17.26 -8.22 11.21
CA THR A 51 -15.95 -7.66 10.88
C THR A 51 -16.07 -6.40 10.07
N GLU A 52 -15.31 -5.38 10.46
CA GLU A 52 -15.03 -4.22 9.64
C GLU A 52 -13.78 -4.54 8.81
N TRP A 53 -13.92 -4.58 7.50
CA TRP A 53 -12.87 -4.94 6.57
C TRP A 53 -12.28 -3.68 5.95
N THR A 54 -10.96 -3.62 5.93
CA THR A 54 -10.19 -2.59 5.23
C THR A 54 -9.11 -3.27 4.41
N SER A 55 -8.69 -2.65 3.32
CA SER A 55 -7.63 -3.19 2.47
C SER A 55 -6.67 -2.11 2.04
N PHE A 56 -5.45 -2.53 1.73
CA PHE A 56 -4.45 -1.67 1.12
C PHE A 56 -4.02 -2.26 -0.22
N VAL A 57 -4.07 -1.42 -1.23
CA VAL A 57 -3.67 -1.75 -2.59
C VAL A 57 -2.49 -0.87 -2.94
N ASN A 58 -1.44 -1.53 -3.42
CA ASN A 58 -0.24 -0.86 -3.82
C ASN A 58 -0.51 0.08 -5.00
N PRO A 59 -0.22 1.39 -4.90
CA PRO A 59 -0.58 2.37 -5.94
C PRO A 59 0.21 2.20 -7.24
N TRP A 60 1.38 1.54 -7.19
CA TRP A 60 2.23 1.29 -8.37
C TRP A 60 1.86 -0.01 -9.08
N SER A 61 1.80 -1.12 -8.33
CA SER A 61 1.50 -2.44 -8.91
C SER A 61 0.00 -2.71 -9.09
N ARG A 62 -0.87 -1.92 -8.45
CA ARG A 62 -2.34 -2.12 -8.39
C ARG A 62 -2.75 -3.48 -7.82
N LYS A 63 -1.87 -4.13 -7.07
CA LYS A 63 -2.12 -5.40 -6.39
C LYS A 63 -2.55 -5.16 -4.95
N LEU A 64 -3.47 -5.98 -4.48
CA LEU A 64 -3.84 -6.05 -3.07
C LEU A 64 -2.63 -6.53 -2.26
N GLU A 65 -2.20 -5.74 -1.29
CA GLU A 65 -1.02 -6.04 -0.47
C GLU A 65 -1.44 -6.70 0.84
N PHE A 66 -2.47 -6.14 1.50
CA PHE A 66 -3.03 -6.74 2.71
C PHE A 66 -4.51 -6.38 2.91
N VAL A 67 -5.20 -7.26 3.64
CA VAL A 67 -6.56 -7.07 4.14
C VAL A 67 -6.50 -7.09 5.67
N ILE A 68 -7.11 -6.10 6.29
CA ILE A 68 -7.21 -5.97 7.75
C ILE A 68 -8.68 -6.13 8.13
N GLY A 69 -8.94 -7.10 9.00
CA GLY A 69 -10.25 -7.32 9.62
C GLY A 69 -10.24 -6.88 11.07
N LYS A 70 -11.10 -5.95 11.44
CA LYS A 70 -11.39 -5.62 12.84
C LYS A 70 -12.61 -6.42 13.28
N HIS A 71 -12.36 -7.45 14.09
CA HIS A 71 -13.37 -8.45 14.47
C HIS A 71 -14.09 -8.07 15.76
N PHE A 72 -15.42 -8.25 15.77
CA PHE A 72 -16.30 -8.03 16.90
C PHE A 72 -17.02 -9.35 17.23
N ILE A 73 -16.79 -9.88 18.43
CA ILE A 73 -17.44 -11.12 18.86
C ILE A 73 -18.89 -10.82 19.20
N ILE A 74 -19.81 -11.50 18.51
CA ILE A 74 -21.26 -11.41 18.74
C ILE A 74 -21.74 -12.55 19.63
N GLU A 75 -21.20 -13.75 19.42
CA GLU A 75 -21.54 -14.95 20.18
C GLU A 75 -20.27 -15.73 20.49
N GLY A 76 -20.11 -16.11 21.77
CA GLY A 76 -18.99 -16.92 22.24
C GLY A 76 -19.09 -18.39 21.79
N PRO A 77 -18.02 -19.17 21.98
CA PRO A 77 -18.03 -20.60 21.69
C PRO A 77 -18.92 -21.36 22.67
N ARG A 78 -19.39 -22.54 22.26
CA ARG A 78 -20.22 -23.41 23.11
C ARG A 78 -19.42 -23.92 24.31
N ASN A 79 -18.13 -24.19 24.14
CA ASN A 79 -17.17 -24.43 25.21
C ASN A 79 -16.45 -23.12 25.57
N PRO A 80 -16.69 -22.55 26.76
CA PRO A 80 -16.05 -21.31 27.19
C PRO A 80 -14.53 -21.44 27.37
N ASP A 81 -14.01 -22.65 27.60
CA ASP A 81 -12.56 -22.87 27.68
C ASP A 81 -11.95 -22.95 26.27
N VAL A 82 -11.51 -21.80 25.77
CA VAL A 82 -10.87 -21.68 24.46
C VAL A 82 -9.44 -22.19 24.41
N PHE A 83 -8.80 -22.42 25.56
CA PHE A 83 -7.40 -22.88 25.64
C PHE A 83 -7.28 -24.40 25.72
N GLN A 84 -8.40 -25.10 25.89
CA GLN A 84 -8.44 -26.56 25.86
C GLN A 84 -7.91 -27.09 24.53
N SER A 85 -7.15 -28.19 24.60
CA SER A 85 -6.63 -28.89 23.42
C SER A 85 -7.79 -29.37 22.52
N PRO A 86 -7.73 -29.13 21.19
CA PRO A 86 -8.79 -29.55 20.28
C PRO A 86 -8.91 -31.08 20.22
N GLU A 87 -10.11 -31.60 20.48
CA GLU A 87 -10.42 -33.02 20.31
C GLU A 87 -10.31 -33.41 18.82
N ALA A 88 -9.57 -34.49 18.52
CA ALA A 88 -9.30 -34.93 17.15
C ALA A 88 -10.59 -35.29 16.37
N ASP A 89 -11.64 -35.74 17.07
CA ASP A 89 -12.85 -36.29 16.46
C ASP A 89 -13.83 -35.23 15.91
N LYS A 90 -13.79 -33.99 16.40
CA LYS A 90 -14.75 -32.94 16.00
C LYS A 90 -14.50 -32.38 14.60
N ARG A 91 -13.30 -32.54 14.06
CA ARG A 91 -12.89 -31.99 12.74
C ARG A 91 -13.33 -32.84 11.53
N ASN A 92 -13.77 -34.08 11.75
CA ASN A 92 -13.83 -35.10 10.69
C ASN A 92 -15.24 -35.61 10.32
N LYS A 93 -16.25 -34.73 10.27
CA LYS A 93 -17.54 -35.05 9.62
C LYS A 93 -17.88 -34.04 8.54
N ILE A 94 -17.13 -34.06 7.43
CA ILE A 94 -17.52 -33.39 6.19
C ILE A 94 -17.49 -34.45 5.07
N CYS A 95 -18.58 -34.55 4.31
CA CYS A 95 -18.66 -35.45 3.16
C CYS A 95 -17.60 -35.07 2.11
N LYS A 96 -17.00 -36.06 1.41
CA LYS A 96 -15.95 -35.80 0.39
C LYS A 96 -16.35 -34.76 -0.66
N GLU A 97 -17.60 -34.76 -1.09
CA GLU A 97 -18.12 -33.78 -2.06
C GLU A 97 -18.16 -32.36 -1.49
N GLU A 98 -18.57 -32.22 -0.24
CA GLU A 98 -18.63 -30.94 0.45
C GLU A 98 -17.22 -30.38 0.71
N THR A 99 -16.25 -31.24 1.03
CA THR A 99 -14.84 -30.80 1.13
C THR A 99 -14.30 -30.23 -0.18
N ALA A 100 -14.61 -30.85 -1.32
CA ALA A 100 -14.15 -30.38 -2.63
C ALA A 100 -14.76 -29.03 -3.01
N LYS A 101 -16.07 -28.86 -2.79
CA LYS A 101 -16.77 -27.58 -3.03
C LYS A 101 -16.19 -26.46 -2.17
N ASN A 102 -15.96 -26.73 -0.88
CA ASN A 102 -15.38 -25.76 0.03
C ASN A 102 -13.94 -25.38 -0.38
N GLN A 103 -13.15 -26.35 -0.84
CA GLN A 103 -11.80 -26.06 -1.35
C GLN A 103 -11.85 -25.17 -2.60
N ALA A 104 -12.72 -25.48 -3.56
CA ALA A 104 -12.89 -24.66 -4.76
C ALA A 104 -13.32 -23.22 -4.45
N LEU A 105 -14.14 -23.02 -3.41
CA LEU A 105 -14.50 -21.68 -2.92
C LEU A 105 -13.28 -20.95 -2.36
N ARG A 106 -12.46 -21.61 -1.53
CA ARG A 106 -11.23 -21.01 -0.99
C ARG A 106 -10.26 -20.61 -2.09
N ASP A 107 -10.02 -21.51 -3.04
CA ASP A 107 -9.13 -21.25 -4.18
C ASP A 107 -9.65 -20.08 -5.02
N THR A 108 -10.97 -19.99 -5.20
CA THR A 108 -11.59 -18.85 -5.89
C THR A 108 -11.36 -17.54 -5.15
N ILE A 109 -11.48 -17.52 -3.81
CA ILE A 109 -11.23 -16.31 -3.01
C ILE A 109 -9.76 -15.89 -3.12
N ILE A 110 -8.83 -16.85 -3.01
CA ILE A 110 -7.40 -16.59 -3.17
C ILE A 110 -7.11 -16.05 -4.57
N ARG A 111 -7.74 -16.60 -5.61
CA ARG A 111 -7.57 -16.14 -6.99
C ARG A 111 -8.02 -14.69 -7.17
N ILE A 112 -9.21 -14.31 -6.69
CA ILE A 112 -9.70 -12.93 -6.85
C ILE A 112 -8.83 -11.93 -6.08
N MET A 113 -8.30 -12.31 -4.91
CA MET A 113 -7.42 -11.44 -4.13
C MET A 113 -6.07 -11.18 -4.81
N ASN A 114 -5.61 -12.10 -5.66
CA ASN A 114 -4.35 -11.98 -6.38
C ASN A 114 -4.50 -11.30 -7.76
N GLU A 115 -5.74 -11.03 -8.18
CA GLU A 115 -6.02 -10.37 -9.46
C GLU A 115 -5.68 -8.87 -9.39
N GLU A 116 -5.11 -8.31 -10.45
CA GLU A 116 -4.77 -6.89 -10.50
C GLU A 116 -6.04 -6.03 -10.54
N MET A 117 -6.15 -5.08 -9.61
CA MET A 117 -7.35 -4.25 -9.51
C MET A 117 -7.37 -3.22 -10.64
N THR A 118 -7.96 -3.61 -11.76
CA THR A 118 -8.25 -2.73 -12.89
C THR A 118 -9.52 -1.94 -12.60
N LYS A 119 -9.41 -0.85 -11.83
CA LYS A 119 -10.50 0.14 -11.79
C LYS A 119 -10.71 0.66 -13.22
N PRO A 120 -11.96 0.72 -13.75
CA PRO A 120 -12.18 1.20 -15.10
C PRO A 120 -11.79 2.67 -15.21
N ALA A 121 -10.82 2.94 -16.08
CA ALA A 121 -10.25 4.26 -16.35
C ALA A 121 -11.26 5.29 -16.93
N GLU A 122 -12.51 4.88 -17.14
CA GLU A 122 -13.55 5.68 -17.81
C GLU A 122 -14.19 6.73 -16.88
N ALA A 123 -14.25 6.47 -15.56
CA ALA A 123 -14.78 7.45 -14.60
C ALA A 123 -13.81 8.61 -14.29
N GLN A 124 -12.58 8.57 -14.83
CA GLN A 124 -11.47 9.38 -14.34
C GLN A 124 -11.20 10.65 -15.15
N LYS A 125 -11.70 10.77 -16.39
CA LYS A 125 -11.28 11.85 -17.31
C LYS A 125 -11.97 13.20 -17.04
N GLN A 126 -13.21 13.21 -16.56
CA GLN A 126 -13.96 14.45 -16.34
C GLN A 126 -13.87 14.97 -14.89
N ALA A 127 -13.65 14.06 -13.93
CA ALA A 127 -13.49 14.40 -12.51
C ALA A 127 -12.09 14.98 -12.17
N MET A 128 -11.10 14.85 -13.07
CA MET A 128 -9.71 15.19 -12.77
C MET A 128 -9.47 16.70 -12.73
N ASN A 129 -10.05 17.50 -13.65
CA ASN A 129 -9.80 18.94 -13.68
C ASN A 129 -10.33 19.68 -12.44
N LYS A 130 -11.52 19.33 -11.96
CA LYS A 130 -12.10 19.94 -10.74
C LYS A 130 -11.33 19.50 -9.50
N ARG A 131 -10.96 18.21 -9.40
CA ARG A 131 -10.15 17.68 -8.30
C ARG A 131 -8.74 18.27 -8.23
N CYS A 132 -8.11 18.57 -9.36
CA CYS A 132 -6.78 19.18 -9.35
C CYS A 132 -6.81 20.60 -8.77
N GLN A 133 -7.87 21.38 -9.01
CA GLN A 133 -8.04 22.71 -8.41
C GLN A 133 -8.31 22.60 -6.89
N ASP A 134 -9.25 21.73 -6.49
CA ASP A 134 -9.56 21.53 -5.07
C ASP A 134 -8.33 21.01 -4.29
N LEU A 135 -7.52 20.14 -4.90
CA LEU A 135 -6.27 19.63 -4.33
C LEU A 135 -5.23 20.76 -4.17
N ALA A 136 -5.10 21.64 -5.17
CA ALA A 136 -4.16 22.76 -5.09
C ALA A 136 -4.50 23.69 -3.92
N PHE A 137 -5.78 24.05 -3.75
CA PHE A 137 -6.24 24.85 -2.61
C PHE A 137 -6.01 24.15 -1.26
N PHE A 138 -6.21 22.84 -1.19
CA PHE A 138 -5.97 22.09 0.04
C PHE A 138 -4.46 21.99 0.37
N MET A 139 -3.61 21.77 -0.63
CA MET A 139 -2.15 21.76 -0.43
C MET A 139 -1.62 23.14 -0.04
N GLU A 140 -2.16 24.21 -0.63
CA GLU A 140 -1.85 25.59 -0.23
C GLU A 140 -2.25 25.85 1.22
N SER A 141 -3.44 25.41 1.65
CA SER A 141 -3.87 25.49 3.04
C SER A 141 -2.95 24.72 4.00
N ILE A 142 -2.48 23.52 3.63
CA ILE A 142 -1.53 22.76 4.46
C ILE A 142 -0.19 23.47 4.55
N LEU A 143 0.29 24.06 3.45
CA LEU A 143 1.56 24.79 3.41
C LEU A 143 1.49 26.10 4.22
N ASP A 144 0.36 26.80 4.19
CA ASP A 144 0.13 27.99 5.04
C ASP A 144 0.00 27.65 6.54
N GLU A 145 -0.42 26.42 6.88
CA GLU A 145 -0.45 25.92 8.27
C GLU A 145 0.92 25.45 8.78
N THR A 146 1.93 25.27 7.91
CA THR A 146 3.31 25.05 8.35
C THR A 146 3.97 26.38 8.73
N PRO A 147 4.51 26.55 9.95
CA PRO A 147 5.16 27.81 10.32
C PRO A 147 6.36 28.07 9.40
N LYS A 148 6.45 29.31 8.90
CA LYS A 148 7.54 29.77 8.03
C LYS A 148 8.89 29.56 8.73
N PRO A 149 9.93 29.03 8.05
CA PRO A 149 11.28 28.87 8.62
C PRO A 149 12.02 30.20 8.84
N ASP A 150 11.39 31.35 8.54
CA ASP A 150 12.03 32.67 8.60
C ASP A 150 12.32 33.16 10.03
N GLU A 151 11.90 32.43 11.07
CA GLU A 151 12.18 32.81 12.47
C GLU A 151 13.44 32.17 13.08
N GLU A 152 14.12 31.22 12.42
CA GLU A 152 15.28 30.53 13.03
C GLU A 152 16.61 30.60 12.27
N LEU A 153 16.73 31.39 11.20
CA LEU A 153 18.03 31.62 10.53
C LEU A 153 18.31 33.10 10.27
N ARG A 154 18.35 33.89 11.34
CA ARG A 154 19.15 35.12 11.34
C ARG A 154 20.62 34.74 11.49
N ILE A 155 21.25 34.35 10.38
CA ILE A 155 22.71 34.46 10.29
C ILE A 155 23.00 35.94 10.10
N GLU A 156 23.33 36.64 11.19
CA GLU A 156 23.89 37.99 11.14
C GLU A 156 25.25 37.94 10.44
N ILE A 157 25.27 38.10 9.12
CA ILE A 157 26.48 38.52 8.43
C ILE A 157 26.63 40.00 8.79
N GLN A 158 27.48 40.28 9.79
CA GLN A 158 27.87 41.65 10.15
C GLN A 158 28.42 42.34 8.90
N ASP A 159 27.61 43.25 8.35
CA ASP A 159 28.03 44.19 7.34
C ASP A 159 29.03 45.15 7.99
N ARG A 160 30.32 44.93 7.71
CA ARG A 160 31.40 45.79 8.20
C ARG A 160 31.72 46.81 7.13
N ASP A 161 30.95 47.89 7.15
CA ASP A 161 31.28 49.09 6.39
C ASP A 161 32.61 49.72 6.88
N HIS A 162 33.44 50.05 5.89
CA HIS A 162 34.54 51.02 5.90
C HIS A 162 35.85 50.73 6.67
N SER A 163 36.88 50.33 5.91
CA SER A 163 38.11 51.15 5.86
C SER A 163 38.82 51.02 4.50
N PHE A 164 38.95 52.19 3.86
CA PHE A 164 39.95 52.63 2.89
C PHE A 164 41.18 51.70 2.74
N TYR A 165 41.53 51.28 1.51
CA TYR A 165 42.87 51.36 0.88
C TYR A 165 42.92 50.50 -0.41
N GLU A 166 43.07 51.20 -1.53
CA GLU A 166 43.67 50.81 -2.83
C GLU A 166 44.30 49.41 -2.94
N ARG A 167 43.86 48.60 -3.91
CA ARG A 167 44.73 48.02 -4.96
C ARG A 167 43.97 47.18 -5.99
N ASP A 168 44.15 47.58 -7.25
CA ASP A 168 44.24 46.78 -8.47
C ASP A 168 43.66 45.36 -8.45
N SER A 169 42.60 45.12 -9.24
CA SER A 169 42.49 43.91 -10.07
C SER A 169 41.42 44.06 -11.16
N VAL A 170 41.93 44.26 -12.37
CA VAL A 170 41.40 44.21 -13.74
C VAL A 170 40.02 43.54 -13.95
N MET A 171 39.15 44.28 -14.64
CA MET A 171 37.91 43.81 -15.27
C MET A 171 38.21 43.05 -16.56
N LEU A 172 37.86 41.76 -16.62
CA LEU A 172 37.70 41.00 -17.86
C LEU A 172 36.38 40.23 -17.70
N GLY A 173 35.30 40.61 -18.38
CA GLY A 173 35.22 40.56 -19.83
C GLY A 173 34.78 39.14 -20.20
N GLY A 174 33.47 38.92 -20.27
CA GLY A 174 32.91 37.61 -20.57
C GLY A 174 33.24 37.14 -21.97
N ILE A 175 33.21 35.82 -22.17
CA ILE A 175 32.72 35.12 -23.37
C ILE A 175 32.77 33.59 -23.14
N SER A 176 31.62 32.95 -23.31
CA SER A 176 31.49 31.58 -23.85
C SER A 176 31.60 31.66 -25.38
N PRO A 177 31.66 30.58 -26.19
CA PRO A 177 32.02 29.17 -25.99
C PRO A 177 33.02 28.67 -27.09
N HIS A 178 33.42 27.39 -27.09
CA HIS A 178 34.26 26.67 -28.09
C HIS A 178 35.79 26.79 -27.99
N HIS A 179 36.44 25.73 -27.47
CA HIS A 179 37.58 25.09 -28.12
C HIS A 179 37.80 23.69 -27.51
N GLU A 180 37.37 22.63 -28.20
CA GLU A 180 37.90 21.28 -27.99
C GLU A 180 39.08 21.13 -28.96
N TYR A 181 40.29 21.08 -28.42
CA TYR A 181 41.48 20.59 -29.11
C TYR A 181 42.46 20.12 -28.03
N ASP A 182 42.49 18.82 -27.79
CA ASP A 182 43.62 18.17 -27.14
C ASP A 182 44.21 17.19 -28.17
N ASP A 183 45.20 17.70 -28.92
CA ASP A 183 45.98 16.99 -29.91
C ASP A 183 46.92 15.99 -29.21
N SER A 184 46.45 14.76 -29.02
CA SER A 184 47.32 13.63 -28.71
C SER A 184 47.75 12.98 -30.02
N ASN A 185 48.95 13.34 -30.50
CA ASN A 185 49.57 12.87 -31.73
C ASN A 185 49.56 11.33 -31.89
N THR A 186 48.95 10.91 -32.99
CA THR A 186 49.01 9.61 -33.64
C THR A 186 50.43 9.28 -34.09
N SER A 187 50.90 8.03 -33.89
CA SER A 187 51.94 7.43 -34.73
C SER A 187 51.45 6.09 -35.24
N THR A 188 51.29 6.09 -36.56
CA THR A 188 50.80 5.04 -37.44
C THR A 188 51.96 4.12 -37.81
N GLU A 189 51.74 2.80 -37.80
CA GLU A 189 52.62 1.86 -38.50
C GLU A 189 51.75 0.91 -39.35
N ALA A 190 52.05 0.85 -40.65
CA ALA A 190 51.46 -0.01 -41.68
C ALA A 190 52.47 -0.16 -42.84
N PRO A 191 52.32 -1.08 -43.82
CA PRO A 191 52.62 -2.52 -43.73
C PRO A 191 53.50 -3.07 -44.89
N LEU A 192 53.70 -4.40 -44.91
CA LEU A 192 54.14 -5.33 -45.98
C LEU A 192 55.65 -5.65 -46.17
N THR A 193 56.02 -6.89 -45.84
CA THR A 193 56.44 -7.94 -46.81
C THR A 193 56.02 -9.32 -46.30
#